data_AF-A0A7S0ZWW8-F1
#
_entry.id   AF-A0A7S0ZWW8-F1
#
_cell.length_a   1.000
_cell.length_b   1.000
_cell.length_c   1.000
_cell.angle_alpha   90.00
_cell.angle_beta   90.00
_cell.angle_gamma   90.00
#
_symmetry.space_group_name_H-M   'P 1'
#
loop_
_entity.id
_entity.type
_entity.pdbx_description
1 polymer ?
#
loop_
_entity_poly.entity_id
_entity_poly.type
_entity_poly.pdbx_seq_one_letter_code
_entity_poly.pdbx_strand_id
1 'polypeptide(L)'
;TCASCPVGMVCPAGSDDQSNLPFIDQGYWSAAEDPFEIYLCNEAAHCTGGAPNSCAPSRDVHSIACGLCENGAYEDGHGECQACGGSAAILVLLLFVAGSMVTTIFLHFAVNRNILQQRLSMITCVSVLGLTIAAMQTLGVMSSLSLNMISPLKEIVSSISVLSLNINVVQTDCFFGSGAVTKFFWRQCVLPGFILLVCAVVLVNWFRGKKTYFIRELTNTCGTIVNVFFISVLLTAITPFICYSHPGESGVSVRAFPSVLTHKPEFGAMVLISVAALGCIILPFISLVSYATLMYPRFVADPRRHHNLQQCRFLFYRFRPATYYYGLVVMVRSALLCFVPVVVRDDAAAQVLLMSLILQVALVIQTLTRPWKHKMTNVFDGFLTSGLQLILVCASLNVETATDRMLFWLGALCSLFVLGNIVVGLSYAIYLRLHPSPFFNYFICHHKAGGAAQARLLKKML
;
A
#
# COMPACT_ATOMS: atom_id res chain seq x y z
N THR A 1 -9.21 44.78 23.76
CA THR A 1 -9.45 43.45 24.36
C THR A 1 -8.37 42.53 23.89
N CYS A 2 -7.69 41.80 24.78
CA CYS A 2 -6.66 40.84 24.37
C CYS A 2 -7.34 39.56 23.87
N ALA A 3 -7.03 39.14 22.65
CA ALA A 3 -7.40 37.84 22.11
C ALA A 3 -6.25 36.84 22.35
N SER A 4 -6.59 35.55 22.44
CA SER A 4 -5.56 34.50 22.42
C SER A 4 -4.79 34.54 21.11
N CYS A 5 -3.47 34.33 21.17
CA CYS A 5 -2.65 34.24 19.96
C CYS A 5 -3.19 33.11 19.06
N PRO A 6 -3.36 33.36 17.74
CA PRO A 6 -3.79 32.33 16.81
C PRO A 6 -2.86 31.11 16.83
N VAL A 7 -3.41 29.92 16.62
CA VAL A 7 -2.64 28.68 16.55
C VAL A 7 -1.64 28.76 15.39
N GLY A 8 -0.38 28.42 15.67
CA GLY A 8 0.72 28.48 14.70
C GLY A 8 1.39 29.85 14.56
N MET A 9 1.03 30.80 15.43
CA MET A 9 1.73 32.08 15.58
C MET A 9 2.32 32.22 16.98
N VAL A 10 3.36 33.02 17.09
CA VAL A 10 3.96 33.48 18.33
C VAL A 10 3.74 34.98 18.43
N CYS A 11 2.95 35.39 19.43
CA CYS A 11 2.60 36.78 19.68
C CYS A 11 3.37 37.28 20.92
N PRO A 12 4.40 38.14 20.77
CA PRO A 12 5.03 38.83 21.89
C PRO A 12 4.05 39.58 22.78
N ALA A 13 4.40 39.78 24.05
CA ALA A 13 3.56 40.58 24.95
C ALA A 13 3.40 42.01 24.41
N GLY A 14 2.15 42.46 24.24
CA GLY A 14 1.85 43.77 23.64
C GLY A 14 1.88 43.80 22.12
N SER A 15 1.73 42.65 21.44
CA SER A 15 1.49 42.59 19.99
C SER A 15 0.21 43.32 19.63
N ASP A 16 0.27 44.23 18.66
CA ASP A 16 -0.89 44.78 17.95
C ASP A 16 -0.62 44.82 16.43
N ASP A 17 -1.62 45.25 15.65
CA ASP A 17 -1.54 45.28 14.18
C ASP A 17 -0.48 46.27 13.63
N GLN A 18 0.21 47.04 14.50
CA GLN A 18 1.15 48.11 14.13
C GLN A 18 2.51 48.01 14.81
N SER A 19 2.62 47.32 15.94
CA SER A 19 3.78 47.24 16.82
C SER A 19 3.90 45.84 17.42
N ASN A 20 5.12 45.30 17.43
CA ASN A 20 5.39 43.91 17.85
C ASN A 20 4.53 42.87 17.11
N LEU A 21 4.58 42.91 15.77
CA LEU A 21 3.84 41.98 14.90
C LEU A 21 4.08 40.52 15.31
N PRO A 22 3.03 39.68 15.32
CA PRO A 22 3.19 38.25 15.55
C PRO A 22 4.02 37.61 14.44
N PHE A 23 4.87 36.66 14.80
CA PHE A 23 5.65 35.87 13.85
C PHE A 23 5.15 34.43 13.83
N ILE A 24 5.48 33.70 12.77
CA ILE A 24 4.98 32.36 12.52
C ILE A 24 5.81 31.36 13.33
N ASP A 25 5.14 30.40 13.98
CA ASP A 25 5.83 29.34 14.72
C ASP A 25 6.46 28.30 13.77
N GLN A 26 7.45 27.54 14.25
CA GLN A 26 8.06 26.49 13.46
C GLN A 26 7.03 25.41 13.09
N GLY A 27 7.10 24.91 11.85
CA GLY A 27 6.12 23.95 11.31
C GLY A 27 4.86 24.58 10.71
N TYR A 28 4.79 25.91 10.70
CA TYR A 28 3.73 26.68 10.06
C TYR A 28 4.30 27.63 8.99
N TRP A 29 3.46 27.98 8.03
CA TRP A 29 3.79 28.88 6.92
C TRP A 29 2.60 29.80 6.62
N SER A 30 2.89 31.02 6.17
CA SER A 30 1.88 31.97 5.65
C SER A 30 2.43 32.71 4.44
N ALA A 31 1.51 33.19 3.60
CA ALA A 31 1.85 34.06 2.49
C ALA A 31 2.15 35.48 2.99
N ALA A 32 3.02 36.21 2.28
CA ALA A 32 3.29 37.62 2.59
C ALA A 32 2.09 38.54 2.30
N GLU A 33 1.20 38.13 1.39
CA GLU A 33 -0.03 38.85 1.05
C GLU A 33 -1.07 38.76 2.18
N ASP A 34 -1.20 37.57 2.77
CA ASP A 34 -2.16 37.26 3.83
C ASP A 34 -1.42 36.65 5.06
N PRO A 35 -0.69 37.47 5.85
CA PRO A 35 0.21 36.99 6.90
C PRO A 35 -0.50 36.33 8.10
N PHE A 36 -1.82 36.51 8.21
CA PHE A 36 -2.65 35.92 9.27
C PHE A 36 -3.29 34.59 8.87
N GLU A 37 -3.19 34.18 7.59
CA GLU A 37 -3.66 32.88 7.13
C GLU A 37 -2.55 31.85 7.32
N ILE A 38 -2.71 30.99 8.33
CA ILE A 38 -1.68 30.05 8.75
C ILE A 38 -1.93 28.67 8.16
N TYR A 39 -0.90 28.11 7.53
CA TYR A 39 -0.89 26.77 6.95
C TYR A 39 0.06 25.86 7.73
N LEU A 40 -0.47 24.75 8.23
CA LEU A 40 0.34 23.67 8.82
C LEU A 40 1.14 22.90 7.77
N CYS A 41 2.42 22.69 8.04
CA CYS A 41 3.32 21.91 7.19
C CYS A 41 3.34 20.44 7.58
N ASN A 42 3.43 19.55 6.57
CA ASN A 42 3.41 18.10 6.81
C ASN A 42 4.64 17.61 7.59
N GLU A 43 5.81 18.20 7.33
CA GLU A 43 6.99 18.02 8.18
C GLU A 43 7.37 19.38 8.78
N ALA A 44 7.52 19.43 10.10
CA ALA A 44 7.86 20.67 10.81
C ALA A 44 9.18 21.29 10.32
N ALA A 45 10.12 20.45 9.85
CA ALA A 45 11.40 20.90 9.30
C ALA A 45 11.28 21.65 7.97
N HIS A 46 10.19 21.46 7.20
CA HIS A 46 10.02 22.15 5.92
C HIS A 46 9.73 23.65 6.11
N CYS A 47 9.14 24.02 7.24
CA CYS A 47 8.71 25.38 7.55
C CYS A 47 9.47 25.89 8.77
N THR A 48 10.44 26.76 8.52
CA THR A 48 11.34 27.28 9.56
C THR A 48 10.66 28.22 10.56
N GLY A 49 9.44 28.66 10.26
CA GLY A 49 8.77 29.75 10.97
C GLY A 49 9.43 31.10 10.70
N GLY A 50 9.05 32.11 11.46
CA GLY A 50 9.55 33.48 11.34
C GLY A 50 8.66 34.37 10.48
N ALA A 51 9.25 35.01 9.46
CA ALA A 51 8.52 35.92 8.57
C ALA A 51 7.67 35.13 7.53
N PRO A 52 6.61 35.74 6.97
CA PRO A 52 5.88 35.15 5.85
C PRO A 52 6.79 34.79 4.67
N ASN A 53 6.40 33.80 3.86
CA ASN A 53 7.21 33.23 2.76
C ASN A 53 8.58 32.66 3.22
N SER A 54 8.67 32.10 4.42
CA SER A 54 9.90 31.45 4.91
C SER A 54 9.81 29.92 4.82
N CYS A 55 10.69 29.31 4.05
CA CYS A 55 10.78 27.86 3.85
C CYS A 55 12.20 27.35 4.06
N ALA A 56 12.35 26.04 4.27
CA ALA A 56 13.65 25.38 4.27
C ALA A 56 14.39 25.56 2.92
N PRO A 57 15.73 25.39 2.87
CA PRO A 57 16.53 25.64 1.67
C PRO A 57 16.03 24.86 0.43
N SER A 58 16.09 25.51 -0.73
CA SER A 58 15.68 24.95 -2.05
C SER A 58 14.19 24.58 -2.16
N ARG A 59 13.34 25.04 -1.23
CA ARG A 59 11.88 24.95 -1.33
C ARG A 59 11.31 26.26 -1.87
N ASP A 60 10.25 26.14 -2.66
CA ASP A 60 9.56 27.29 -3.24
C ASP A 60 8.82 28.05 -2.13
N VAL A 61 9.29 29.26 -1.84
CA VAL A 61 8.76 30.16 -0.81
C VAL A 61 7.32 30.60 -1.05
N HIS A 62 6.85 30.53 -2.30
CA HIS A 62 5.48 30.86 -2.69
C HIS A 62 4.55 29.63 -2.67
N SER A 63 5.10 28.43 -2.48
CA SER A 63 4.31 27.22 -2.39
C SER A 63 3.68 27.09 -1.01
N ILE A 64 2.36 26.87 -0.97
CA ILE A 64 1.62 26.68 0.29
C ILE A 64 2.26 25.55 1.09
N ALA A 65 2.48 25.81 2.38
CA ALA A 65 3.11 24.90 3.34
C ALA A 65 4.49 24.38 2.89
N CYS A 66 5.21 25.16 2.09
CA CYS A 66 6.52 24.81 1.51
C CYS A 66 6.48 23.46 0.77
N GLY A 67 5.33 23.12 0.17
CA GLY A 67 5.06 21.79 -0.38
C GLY A 67 5.80 21.45 -1.68
N LEU A 68 6.43 22.43 -2.34
CA LEU A 68 7.16 22.22 -3.60
C LEU A 68 8.64 22.59 -3.45
N CYS A 69 9.51 21.87 -4.17
CA CYS A 69 10.89 22.31 -4.39
C CYS A 69 10.93 23.39 -5.48
N GLU A 70 11.95 24.25 -5.42
CA GLU A 70 12.22 25.23 -6.46
C GLU A 70 12.44 24.57 -7.83
N ASN A 71 12.27 25.34 -8.90
CA ASN A 71 12.48 24.85 -10.26
C ASN A 71 13.94 24.39 -10.46
N GLY A 72 14.12 23.14 -10.89
CA GLY A 72 15.44 22.54 -11.03
C GLY A 72 15.96 21.87 -9.74
N ALA A 73 15.12 21.74 -8.71
CA ALA A 73 15.35 20.91 -7.55
C ALA A 73 14.32 19.76 -7.45
N TYR A 74 14.70 18.68 -6.76
CA TYR A 74 13.86 17.52 -6.51
C TYR A 74 13.88 17.16 -5.02
N GLU A 75 12.81 16.55 -4.53
CA GLU A 75 12.73 16.09 -3.14
C GLU A 75 13.35 14.70 -3.01
N ASP A 76 14.31 14.55 -2.11
CA ASP A 76 14.97 13.27 -1.84
C ASP A 76 14.15 12.36 -0.90
N GLY A 77 14.68 11.16 -0.59
CA GLY A 77 14.01 10.19 0.29
C GLY A 77 13.92 10.62 1.77
N HIS A 78 14.57 11.72 2.15
CA HIS A 78 14.58 12.28 3.50
C HIS A 78 13.69 13.53 3.63
N GLY A 79 13.10 14.01 2.53
CA GLY A 79 12.28 15.21 2.51
C GLY A 79 13.08 16.50 2.29
N GLU A 80 14.34 16.41 1.84
CA GLU A 80 15.16 17.58 1.52
C GLU A 80 15.16 17.86 0.02
N CYS A 81 15.11 19.14 -0.37
CA CYS A 81 15.16 19.55 -1.77
C CYS A 81 16.61 19.70 -2.23
N GLN A 82 17.02 18.88 -3.20
CA GLN A 82 18.36 18.90 -3.78
C GLN A 82 18.33 19.37 -5.24
N ALA A 83 19.38 20.06 -5.68
CA ALA A 83 19.52 20.50 -7.07
C ALA A 83 19.68 19.32 -8.05
N CYS A 84 19.07 19.44 -9.22
CA CYS A 84 19.14 18.44 -10.29
C CYS A 84 20.55 18.38 -10.91
N GLY A 85 21.25 17.25 -10.74
CA GLY A 85 22.51 16.96 -11.44
C GLY A 85 22.24 16.37 -12.83
N GLY A 86 22.40 17.17 -13.90
CA GLY A 86 21.96 16.81 -15.26
C GLY A 86 22.42 15.44 -15.81
N SER A 87 23.65 15.01 -15.54
CA SER A 87 24.15 13.69 -16.00
C SER A 87 23.74 12.52 -15.08
N ALA A 88 23.62 12.78 -13.77
CA ALA A 88 23.23 11.78 -12.78
C ALA A 88 21.74 11.38 -12.96
N ALA A 89 20.86 12.35 -13.20
CA ALA A 89 19.43 12.10 -13.40
C ALA A 89 19.16 11.18 -14.60
N ILE A 90 19.86 11.40 -15.72
CA ILE A 90 19.72 10.57 -16.93
C ILE A 90 20.20 9.13 -16.67
N LEU A 91 21.32 8.96 -15.97
CA LEU A 91 21.83 7.64 -15.61
C LEU A 91 20.84 6.87 -14.72
N VAL A 92 20.27 7.54 -13.71
CA VAL A 92 19.25 6.96 -12.82
C VAL A 92 18.02 6.52 -13.61
N LEU A 93 17.53 7.36 -14.52
CA LEU A 93 16.40 7.03 -15.39
C LEU A 93 16.69 5.80 -16.27
N LEU A 94 17.87 5.74 -16.90
CA LEU A 94 18.27 4.61 -17.73
C LEU A 94 18.37 3.30 -16.92
N LEU A 95 18.96 3.36 -15.72
CA LEU A 95 19.04 2.19 -14.82
C LEU A 95 17.65 1.72 -14.38
N PHE A 96 16.73 2.64 -14.10
CA PHE A 96 15.35 2.31 -13.75
C PHE A 96 14.61 1.64 -14.91
N VAL A 97 14.73 2.17 -16.14
CA VAL A 97 14.12 1.56 -17.33
C VAL A 97 14.73 0.19 -17.62
N ALA A 98 16.05 0.04 -17.56
CA ALA A 98 16.71 -1.24 -17.75
C ALA A 98 16.31 -2.26 -16.67
N GLY A 99 16.29 -1.84 -15.40
CA GLY A 99 15.89 -2.67 -14.27
C GLY A 99 14.43 -3.13 -14.35
N SER A 100 13.51 -2.23 -14.73
CA SER A 100 12.09 -2.56 -14.92
C SER A 100 11.88 -3.55 -16.08
N MET A 101 12.63 -3.40 -17.17
CA MET A 101 12.61 -4.36 -18.30
C MET A 101 13.11 -5.74 -17.88
N VAL A 102 14.29 -5.82 -17.24
CA VAL A 102 14.87 -7.09 -16.77
C VAL A 102 13.93 -7.78 -15.78
N THR A 103 13.38 -7.03 -14.82
CA THR A 103 12.45 -7.55 -13.81
C THR A 103 11.17 -8.09 -14.46
N THR A 104 10.62 -7.38 -15.44
CA THR A 104 9.41 -7.79 -16.16
C THR A 104 9.63 -9.09 -16.96
N ILE A 105 10.77 -9.18 -17.67
CA ILE A 105 11.16 -10.39 -18.41
C ILE A 105 11.31 -11.58 -17.45
N PHE A 106 12.05 -11.40 -16.36
CA PHE A 106 12.26 -12.44 -15.35
C PHE A 106 10.93 -12.91 -14.75
N LEU A 107 10.08 -11.97 -14.33
CA LEU A 107 8.78 -12.27 -13.72
C LEU A 107 7.87 -13.02 -14.70
N HIS A 108 7.82 -12.58 -15.96
CA HIS A 108 7.02 -13.23 -17.01
C HIS A 108 7.40 -14.70 -17.16
N PHE A 109 8.69 -15.02 -17.26
CA PHE A 109 9.15 -16.40 -17.37
C PHE A 109 8.96 -17.21 -16.08
N ALA A 110 9.13 -16.58 -14.91
CA ALA A 110 8.94 -17.23 -13.61
C ALA A 110 7.48 -17.64 -13.38
N VAL A 111 6.53 -16.73 -13.65
CA VAL A 111 5.09 -16.94 -13.45
C VAL A 111 4.54 -17.97 -14.43
N ASN A 112 4.98 -17.94 -15.69
CA ASN A 112 4.47 -18.81 -16.74
C ASN A 112 5.17 -20.17 -16.84
N ARG A 113 6.08 -20.49 -15.90
CA ARG A 113 6.74 -21.80 -15.84
C ARG A 113 5.72 -22.94 -15.65
N ASN A 114 5.98 -24.09 -16.28
CA ASN A 114 5.13 -25.28 -16.19
C ASN A 114 4.92 -25.74 -14.74
N ILE A 115 3.65 -25.93 -14.36
CA ILE A 115 3.23 -26.31 -12.99
C ILE A 115 3.88 -27.62 -12.54
N LEU A 116 4.01 -28.60 -13.45
CA LEU A 116 4.59 -29.92 -13.16
C LEU A 116 6.08 -29.86 -12.79
N GLN A 117 6.77 -28.78 -13.14
CA GLN A 117 8.19 -28.58 -12.83
C GLN A 117 8.42 -27.79 -11.55
N GLN A 118 7.37 -27.23 -10.94
CA GLN A 118 7.51 -26.40 -9.75
C GLN A 118 7.49 -27.24 -8.48
N ARG A 119 8.56 -27.13 -7.70
CA ARG A 119 8.67 -27.73 -6.38
C ARG A 119 7.85 -26.91 -5.38
N LEU A 120 7.29 -27.58 -4.37
CA LEU A 120 6.56 -26.92 -3.28
C LEU A 120 7.40 -25.84 -2.59
N SER A 121 8.71 -26.07 -2.44
CA SER A 121 9.66 -25.09 -1.89
C SER A 121 9.69 -23.78 -2.68
N MET A 122 9.64 -23.82 -4.01
CA MET A 122 9.60 -22.62 -4.85
C MET A 122 8.31 -21.83 -4.62
N ILE A 123 7.17 -22.51 -4.49
CA ILE A 123 5.88 -21.88 -4.18
C ILE A 123 5.96 -21.19 -2.81
N THR A 124 6.56 -21.84 -1.82
CA THR A 124 6.77 -21.29 -0.48
C THR A 124 7.63 -20.03 -0.55
N CYS A 125 8.77 -20.07 -1.24
CA CYS A 125 9.66 -18.89 -1.37
C CYS A 125 8.95 -17.71 -2.03
N VAL A 126 8.23 -17.94 -3.14
CA VAL A 126 7.47 -16.88 -3.83
C VAL A 126 6.35 -16.33 -2.94
N SER A 127 5.67 -17.20 -2.19
CA SER A 127 4.61 -16.78 -1.28
C SER A 127 5.14 -15.96 -0.09
N VAL A 128 6.28 -16.38 0.47
CA VAL A 128 6.98 -15.64 1.54
C VAL A 128 7.43 -14.28 1.04
N LEU A 129 8.07 -14.21 -0.13
CA LEU A 129 8.47 -12.93 -0.74
C LEU A 129 7.25 -12.01 -0.97
N GLY A 130 6.15 -12.54 -1.51
CA GLY A 130 4.92 -11.78 -1.71
C GLY A 130 4.30 -11.28 -0.40
N LEU A 131 4.33 -12.09 0.66
CA LEU A 131 3.88 -11.70 2.00
C LEU A 131 4.75 -10.59 2.59
N THR A 132 6.07 -10.68 2.43
CA THR A 132 7.01 -9.64 2.88
C THR A 132 6.75 -8.33 2.15
N ILE A 133 6.56 -8.36 0.82
CA ILE A 133 6.23 -7.16 0.04
C ILE A 133 4.89 -6.56 0.50
N ALA A 134 3.86 -7.38 0.71
CA ALA A 134 2.57 -6.92 1.20
C ALA A 134 2.66 -6.30 2.61
N ALA A 135 3.49 -6.86 3.49
CA ALA A 135 3.74 -6.30 4.81
C ALA A 135 4.47 -4.95 4.72
N MET A 136 5.49 -4.84 3.86
CA MET A 136 6.19 -3.59 3.58
C MET A 136 5.25 -2.52 3.01
N GLN A 137 4.39 -2.86 2.06
CA GLN A 137 3.38 -1.94 1.53
C GLN A 137 2.37 -1.52 2.60
N THR A 138 2.01 -2.42 3.51
CA THR A 138 1.13 -2.09 4.64
C THR A 138 1.79 -1.09 5.59
N LEU A 139 3.10 -1.20 5.83
CA LEU A 139 3.86 -0.17 6.56
C LEU A 139 3.83 1.18 5.83
N GLY A 140 3.90 1.19 4.50
CA GLY A 140 3.73 2.41 3.70
C GLY A 140 2.32 3.03 3.80
N VAL A 141 1.28 2.22 4.04
CA VAL A 141 -0.05 2.75 4.36
C VAL A 141 -0.03 3.41 5.75
N MET A 142 0.67 2.80 6.73
CA MET A 142 0.78 3.36 8.08
C MET A 142 1.48 4.73 8.11
N SER A 143 2.38 5.02 7.17
CA SER A 143 3.00 6.36 7.07
C SER A 143 2.07 7.43 6.49
N SER A 144 0.91 7.03 5.94
CA SER A 144 -0.13 7.97 5.51
C SER A 144 -1.06 8.38 6.65
N LEU A 145 -0.89 7.79 7.85
CA LEU A 145 -1.61 8.16 9.06
C LEU A 145 -1.10 9.50 9.61
N SER A 146 -1.90 10.15 10.46
CA SER A 146 -1.52 11.39 11.15
C SER A 146 -0.63 11.12 12.37
N LEU A 147 0.34 10.20 12.25
CA LEU A 147 1.24 9.80 13.34
C LEU A 147 2.64 10.35 13.10
N ASN A 148 3.23 10.94 14.15
CA ASN A 148 4.65 11.27 14.17
C ASN A 148 5.46 10.00 14.34
N MET A 149 5.95 9.45 13.22
CA MET A 149 6.79 8.25 13.21
C MET A 149 8.19 8.58 13.75
N ILE A 150 8.56 8.00 14.89
CA ILE A 150 9.90 8.13 15.47
C ILE A 150 10.91 7.22 14.75
N SER A 151 12.17 7.64 14.66
CA SER A 151 13.29 6.79 14.22
C SER A 151 13.46 5.58 15.16
N PRO A 152 13.64 4.33 14.67
CA PRO A 152 14.07 3.94 13.32
C PRO A 152 12.92 3.62 12.33
N LEU A 153 11.65 3.75 12.72
CA LEU A 153 10.53 3.39 11.85
C LEU A 153 10.44 4.28 10.61
N LYS A 154 10.76 5.58 10.73
CA LYS A 154 10.84 6.52 9.59
C LYS A 154 11.85 6.04 8.54
N GLU A 155 13.01 5.55 8.95
CA GLU A 155 14.09 5.07 8.06
C GLU A 155 13.73 3.78 7.33
N ILE A 156 13.08 2.84 8.04
CA ILE A 156 12.61 1.58 7.45
C ILE A 156 11.55 1.87 6.37
N VAL A 157 10.60 2.76 6.66
CA VAL A 157 9.58 3.15 5.68
C VAL A 157 10.16 3.91 4.49
N SER A 158 11.11 4.83 4.72
CA SER A 158 11.80 5.54 3.63
C SER A 158 12.51 4.58 2.68
N SER A 159 13.16 3.53 3.21
CA SER A 159 13.80 2.46 2.41
C SER A 159 12.81 1.64 1.57
N ILE A 160 11.52 1.62 1.93
CA ILE A 160 10.45 0.87 1.26
C ILE A 160 9.76 1.72 0.16
N SER A 161 10.08 3.01 0.05
CA SER A 161 9.45 3.98 -0.86
C SER A 161 9.33 3.51 -2.32
N VAL A 162 10.31 2.75 -2.83
CA VAL A 162 10.28 2.17 -4.19
C VAL A 162 9.10 1.19 -4.37
N LEU A 163 8.79 0.37 -3.35
CA LEU A 163 7.66 -0.57 -3.39
C LEU A 163 6.31 0.13 -3.25
N SER A 164 6.28 1.35 -2.71
CA SER A 164 5.09 2.21 -2.62
C SER A 164 4.78 3.00 -3.90
N LEU A 165 5.55 2.76 -4.97
CA LEU A 165 5.50 3.52 -6.24
C LEU A 165 5.72 5.03 -5.99
N ASN A 166 6.59 5.38 -5.05
CA ASN A 166 7.03 6.76 -4.88
C ASN A 166 8.16 7.03 -5.86
N ILE A 167 7.90 7.88 -6.85
CA ILE A 167 8.78 8.11 -8.01
C ILE A 167 9.78 9.24 -7.74
N ASN A 168 9.67 9.94 -6.60
CA ASN A 168 10.64 10.97 -6.20
C ASN A 168 12.08 10.41 -6.19
N VAL A 169 12.25 9.10 -5.92
CA VAL A 169 13.53 8.37 -6.01
C VAL A 169 14.17 8.39 -7.40
N VAL A 170 13.36 8.50 -8.47
CA VAL A 170 13.82 8.52 -9.87
C VAL A 170 14.07 9.96 -10.38
N GLN A 171 14.05 10.96 -9.49
CA GLN A 171 14.28 12.37 -9.83
C GLN A 171 13.36 12.87 -10.95
N THR A 172 12.10 12.43 -10.98
CA THR A 172 11.16 12.81 -12.05
C THR A 172 10.88 14.30 -12.12
N ASP A 173 11.07 15.00 -11.01
CA ASP A 173 10.93 16.46 -10.92
C ASP A 173 11.89 17.17 -11.88
N CYS A 174 13.07 16.60 -12.11
CA CYS A 174 14.08 17.15 -13.01
C CYS A 174 13.69 17.06 -14.50
N PHE A 175 12.76 16.15 -14.87
CA PHE A 175 12.36 15.92 -16.27
C PHE A 175 10.97 16.47 -16.58
N PHE A 176 10.03 16.30 -15.65
CA PHE A 176 8.62 16.59 -15.87
C PHE A 176 8.13 17.83 -15.10
N GLY A 177 9.01 18.45 -14.31
CA GLY A 177 8.71 19.62 -13.49
C GLY A 177 8.21 19.27 -12.09
N SER A 178 8.23 20.25 -11.18
CA SER A 178 7.90 20.08 -9.76
C SER A 178 6.40 20.17 -9.44
N GLY A 179 5.53 20.43 -10.42
CA GLY A 179 4.10 20.62 -10.19
C GLY A 179 3.39 19.38 -9.62
N ALA A 180 2.59 19.55 -8.56
CA ALA A 180 1.91 18.46 -7.84
C ALA A 180 1.02 17.58 -8.73
N VAL A 181 0.23 18.19 -9.62
CA VAL A 181 -0.64 17.45 -10.57
C VAL A 181 0.19 16.60 -11.53
N THR A 182 1.29 17.14 -12.04
CA THR A 182 2.19 16.43 -12.96
C THR A 182 2.87 15.24 -12.27
N LYS A 183 3.37 15.44 -11.04
CA LYS A 183 3.93 14.34 -10.22
C LYS A 183 2.88 13.24 -10.02
N PHE A 184 1.66 13.63 -9.67
CA PHE A 184 0.56 12.69 -9.47
C PHE A 184 0.19 11.93 -10.74
N PHE A 185 0.14 12.60 -11.89
CA PHE A 185 -0.13 11.99 -13.19
C PHE A 185 0.88 10.90 -13.52
N TRP A 186 2.18 11.22 -13.45
CA TRP A 186 3.24 10.23 -13.73
C TRP A 186 3.24 9.08 -12.73
N ARG A 187 2.83 9.33 -11.48
CA ARG A 187 2.58 8.28 -10.49
C ARG A 187 1.56 7.25 -10.95
N GLN A 188 0.47 7.68 -11.60
CA GLN A 188 -0.54 6.76 -12.13
C GLN A 188 -0.08 6.03 -13.41
N CYS A 189 0.85 6.60 -14.17
CA CYS A 189 1.35 6.01 -15.42
C CYS A 189 2.32 4.84 -15.23
N VAL A 190 2.89 4.63 -14.04
CA VAL A 190 3.86 3.54 -13.80
C VAL A 190 3.28 2.15 -14.06
N LEU A 191 2.10 1.84 -13.50
CA LEU A 191 1.50 0.52 -13.69
C LEU A 191 1.08 0.26 -15.15
N PRO A 192 0.39 1.20 -15.85
CA PRO A 192 0.20 1.11 -17.29
C PRO A 192 1.50 0.88 -18.06
N GLY A 193 2.59 1.55 -17.68
CA GLY A 193 3.92 1.32 -18.24
C GLY A 193 4.39 -0.13 -18.10
N PHE A 194 4.28 -0.72 -16.90
CA PHE A 194 4.59 -2.14 -16.68
C PHE A 194 3.69 -3.07 -17.50
N ILE A 195 2.40 -2.76 -17.64
CA ILE A 195 1.48 -3.55 -18.46
C ILE A 195 1.88 -3.50 -19.93
N LEU A 196 2.28 -2.32 -20.45
CA LEU A 196 2.78 -2.17 -21.82
C LEU A 196 4.08 -2.98 -22.03
N LEU A 197 5.00 -2.98 -21.06
CA LEU A 197 6.21 -3.81 -21.11
C LEU A 197 5.86 -5.30 -21.15
N VAL A 198 4.89 -5.76 -20.35
CA VAL A 198 4.42 -7.16 -20.41
C VAL A 198 3.83 -7.46 -21.78
N CYS A 199 2.98 -6.59 -22.33
CA CYS A 199 2.42 -6.74 -23.67
C CYS A 199 3.54 -6.89 -24.72
N ALA A 200 4.59 -6.07 -24.65
CA ALA A 200 5.74 -6.17 -25.55
C ALA A 200 6.46 -7.52 -25.44
N VAL A 201 6.73 -8.01 -24.21
CA VAL A 201 7.36 -9.32 -23.98
C VAL A 201 6.51 -10.46 -24.55
N VAL A 202 5.20 -10.44 -24.31
CA VAL A 202 4.27 -11.45 -24.81
C VAL A 202 4.16 -11.40 -26.34
N LEU A 203 4.15 -10.20 -26.93
CA LEU A 203 4.15 -10.02 -28.39
C LEU A 203 5.43 -10.58 -29.04
N VAL A 204 6.61 -10.36 -28.45
CA VAL A 204 7.86 -10.96 -28.93
C VAL A 204 7.77 -12.50 -28.90
N ASN A 205 7.24 -13.08 -27.82
CA ASN A 205 7.02 -14.53 -27.75
C ASN A 205 6.01 -15.03 -28.79
N TRP A 206 4.98 -14.24 -29.09
CA TRP A 206 4.00 -14.53 -30.13
C TRP A 206 4.65 -14.57 -31.52
N PHE A 207 5.48 -13.58 -31.86
CA PHE A 207 6.24 -13.55 -33.12
C PHE A 207 7.25 -14.71 -33.22
N ARG A 208 7.80 -15.19 -32.09
CA ARG A 208 8.68 -16.37 -32.04
C ARG A 208 7.94 -17.72 -32.12
N GLY A 209 6.65 -17.71 -32.44
CA GLY A 209 5.87 -18.92 -32.75
C GLY A 209 5.09 -19.54 -31.59
N LYS A 210 5.07 -18.94 -30.39
CA LYS A 210 4.34 -19.46 -29.21
C LYS A 210 2.88 -18.96 -29.14
N LYS A 211 2.12 -19.08 -30.24
CA LYS A 211 0.80 -18.42 -30.40
C LYS A 211 -0.29 -18.90 -29.43
N THR A 212 -0.24 -20.15 -28.99
CA THR A 212 -1.33 -20.82 -28.24
C THR A 212 -1.51 -20.33 -26.80
N TYR A 213 -0.60 -19.48 -26.29
CA TYR A 213 -0.54 -19.13 -24.87
C TYR A 213 -0.66 -17.63 -24.58
N PHE A 214 -0.91 -16.80 -25.60
CA PHE A 214 -0.91 -15.33 -25.48
C PHE A 214 -1.75 -14.80 -24.31
N ILE A 215 -3.06 -15.09 -24.30
CA ILE A 215 -3.99 -14.59 -23.28
C ILE A 215 -3.60 -15.11 -21.89
N ARG A 216 -3.26 -16.41 -21.79
CA ARG A 216 -2.86 -17.03 -20.52
C ARG A 216 -1.62 -16.38 -19.92
N GLU A 217 -0.60 -16.13 -20.75
CA GLU A 217 0.65 -15.54 -20.29
C GLU A 217 0.47 -14.07 -19.87
N LEU A 218 -0.31 -13.33 -20.65
CA LEU A 218 -0.65 -11.94 -20.36
C LEU A 218 -1.44 -11.82 -19.04
N THR A 219 -2.55 -12.54 -18.90
CA THR A 219 -3.41 -12.50 -17.70
C THR A 219 -2.64 -12.91 -16.44
N ASN A 220 -1.80 -13.94 -16.51
CA ASN A 220 -1.03 -14.36 -15.35
C ASN A 220 0.05 -13.36 -14.95
N THR A 221 0.79 -12.81 -15.92
CA THR A 221 1.87 -11.86 -15.62
C THR A 221 1.29 -10.55 -15.11
N CYS A 222 0.35 -9.95 -15.85
CA CYS A 222 -0.34 -8.72 -15.42
C CYS A 222 -1.08 -8.91 -14.11
N GLY A 223 -1.83 -10.02 -13.97
CA GLY A 223 -2.55 -10.33 -12.74
C GLY A 223 -1.63 -10.50 -11.54
N THR A 224 -0.43 -11.07 -11.73
CA THR A 224 0.58 -11.18 -10.66
C THR A 224 1.12 -9.80 -10.28
N ILE A 225 1.49 -8.96 -11.25
CA ILE A 225 1.98 -7.59 -10.99
C ILE A 225 0.94 -6.79 -10.23
N VAL A 226 -0.30 -6.72 -10.74
CA VAL A 226 -1.38 -5.95 -10.10
C VAL A 226 -1.70 -6.52 -8.72
N ASN A 227 -1.67 -7.84 -8.53
CA ASN A 227 -1.89 -8.44 -7.21
C ASN A 227 -0.79 -8.09 -6.20
N VAL A 228 0.48 -8.13 -6.61
CA VAL A 228 1.63 -7.81 -5.74
C VAL A 228 1.68 -6.32 -5.40
N PHE A 229 1.30 -5.45 -6.33
CA PHE A 229 1.31 -3.99 -6.13
C PHE A 229 -0.06 -3.41 -5.78
N PHE A 230 -1.04 -4.25 -5.42
CA PHE A 230 -2.42 -3.81 -5.22
C PHE A 230 -2.54 -2.69 -4.18
N ILE A 231 -1.90 -2.82 -3.01
CA ILE A 231 -1.90 -1.80 -1.95
C ILE A 231 -1.30 -0.50 -2.48
N SER A 232 -0.12 -0.56 -3.10
CA SER A 232 0.56 0.62 -3.62
C SER A 232 -0.30 1.34 -4.65
N VAL A 233 -0.83 0.62 -5.65
CA VAL A 233 -1.64 1.21 -6.74
C VAL A 233 -2.95 1.78 -6.21
N LEU A 234 -3.59 1.11 -5.25
CA LEU A 234 -4.80 1.64 -4.62
C LEU A 234 -4.48 2.90 -3.81
N LEU A 235 -3.44 2.87 -2.97
CA LEU A 235 -3.02 4.01 -2.15
C LEU A 235 -2.60 5.20 -3.03
N THR A 236 -1.86 4.95 -4.12
CA THR A 236 -1.51 6.00 -5.10
C THR A 236 -2.76 6.59 -5.74
N ALA A 237 -3.75 5.77 -6.11
CA ALA A 237 -4.98 6.25 -6.74
C ALA A 237 -5.85 7.08 -5.79
N ILE A 238 -5.87 6.75 -4.49
CA ILE A 238 -6.68 7.48 -3.49
C ILE A 238 -5.92 8.59 -2.77
N THR A 239 -4.64 8.80 -3.07
CA THR A 239 -3.77 9.79 -2.40
C THR A 239 -4.41 11.20 -2.32
N PRO A 240 -5.08 11.73 -3.35
CA PRO A 240 -5.70 13.06 -3.27
C PRO A 240 -6.81 13.15 -2.22
N PHE A 241 -7.41 12.04 -1.81
CA PHE A 241 -8.46 12.02 -0.79
C PHE A 241 -7.91 11.89 0.65
N ILE A 242 -6.60 11.70 0.80
CA ILE A 242 -5.93 11.71 2.11
C ILE A 242 -5.57 13.16 2.41
N CYS A 243 -6.46 13.84 3.13
CA CYS A 243 -6.34 15.26 3.44
C CYS A 243 -6.10 15.51 4.94
N TYR A 244 -5.60 16.69 5.27
CA TYR A 244 -5.46 17.18 6.64
C TYR A 244 -5.89 18.64 6.75
N SER A 245 -6.38 19.02 7.92
CA SER A 245 -6.91 20.35 8.19
C SER A 245 -5.80 21.32 8.63
N HIS A 246 -5.83 22.56 8.12
CA HIS A 246 -4.98 23.64 8.63
C HIS A 246 -5.65 24.36 9.82
N PRO A 247 -4.90 25.08 10.66
CA PRO A 247 -5.47 25.87 11.74
C PRO A 247 -6.35 27.01 11.21
N GLY A 248 -7.43 27.32 11.94
CA GLY A 248 -8.31 28.45 11.60
C GLY A 248 -9.18 28.19 10.37
N GLU A 249 -9.28 29.19 9.49
CA GLU A 249 -10.11 29.15 8.27
C GLU A 249 -9.32 28.86 6.98
N SER A 250 -8.01 28.56 7.09
CA SER A 250 -7.09 28.35 5.96
C SER A 250 -7.39 27.10 5.10
N GLY A 251 -8.44 26.34 5.46
CA GLY A 251 -8.95 25.22 4.68
C GLY A 251 -8.22 23.89 4.90
N VAL A 252 -8.24 23.05 3.87
CA VAL A 252 -7.82 21.65 3.90
C VAL A 252 -6.91 21.38 2.72
N SER A 253 -5.80 20.69 2.96
CA SER A 253 -4.83 20.31 1.93
C SER A 253 -4.66 18.80 1.79
N VAL A 254 -4.15 18.37 0.64
CA VAL A 254 -3.77 16.98 0.38
C VAL A 254 -2.48 16.66 1.13
N ARG A 255 -2.45 15.61 1.96
CA ARG A 255 -1.30 15.28 2.82
C ARG A 255 0.00 15.05 2.03
N ALA A 256 -0.09 14.31 0.92
CA ALA A 256 1.07 14.04 0.06
C ALA A 256 1.49 15.23 -0.81
N PHE A 257 0.62 16.24 -0.96
CA PHE A 257 0.87 17.44 -1.75
C PHE A 257 0.34 18.66 -0.99
N PRO A 258 1.04 19.10 0.09
CA PRO A 258 0.58 20.21 0.94
C PRO A 258 0.29 21.52 0.21
N SER A 259 0.87 21.70 -0.97
CA SER A 259 0.64 22.85 -1.84
C SER A 259 -0.73 22.86 -2.53
N VAL A 260 -1.51 21.78 -2.46
CA VAL A 260 -2.80 21.63 -3.13
C VAL A 260 -3.94 21.68 -2.11
N LEU A 261 -4.66 22.79 -2.11
CA LEU A 261 -5.88 23.00 -1.32
C LEU A 261 -7.11 22.38 -2.00
N THR A 262 -8.03 21.82 -1.22
CA THR A 262 -9.21 21.10 -1.74
C THR A 262 -10.20 21.97 -2.52
N HIS A 263 -10.17 23.29 -2.31
CA HIS A 263 -11.05 24.24 -2.99
C HIS A 263 -10.46 24.82 -4.29
N LYS A 264 -9.20 24.51 -4.60
CA LYS A 264 -8.48 25.01 -5.78
C LYS A 264 -8.65 24.05 -6.99
N PRO A 265 -8.56 24.53 -8.23
CA PRO A 265 -8.82 23.72 -9.43
C PRO A 265 -7.83 22.54 -9.62
N GLU A 266 -6.61 22.65 -9.11
CA GLU A 266 -5.58 21.61 -9.14
C GLU A 266 -6.08 20.33 -8.46
N PHE A 267 -6.80 20.48 -7.34
CA PHE A 267 -7.45 19.36 -6.66
C PHE A 267 -8.46 18.65 -7.58
N GLY A 268 -9.27 19.41 -8.32
CA GLY A 268 -10.22 18.87 -9.30
C GLY A 268 -9.54 18.03 -10.38
N ALA A 269 -8.38 18.47 -10.88
CA ALA A 269 -7.58 17.70 -11.83
C ALA A 269 -7.05 16.39 -11.22
N MET A 270 -6.56 16.43 -9.98
CA MET A 270 -6.12 15.22 -9.27
C MET A 270 -7.27 14.24 -9.02
N VAL A 271 -8.47 14.73 -8.69
CA VAL A 271 -9.67 13.90 -8.54
C VAL A 271 -10.03 13.22 -9.86
N LEU A 272 -10.00 13.93 -10.99
CA LEU A 272 -10.27 13.35 -12.31
C LEU A 272 -9.30 12.21 -12.65
N ILE A 273 -8.00 12.43 -12.43
CA ILE A 273 -6.96 11.41 -12.63
C ILE A 273 -7.19 10.21 -11.70
N SER A 274 -7.59 10.44 -10.44
CA SER A 274 -7.89 9.39 -9.46
C SER A 274 -9.08 8.53 -9.89
N VAL A 275 -10.17 9.16 -10.33
CA VAL A 275 -11.35 8.47 -10.85
C VAL A 275 -11.00 7.62 -12.06
N ALA A 276 -10.19 8.15 -12.98
CA ALA A 276 -9.71 7.39 -14.13
C ALA A 276 -8.85 6.19 -13.72
N ALA A 277 -7.90 6.35 -12.78
CA ALA A 277 -7.07 5.26 -12.28
C ALA A 277 -7.89 4.17 -11.59
N LEU A 278 -8.85 4.56 -10.73
CA LEU A 278 -9.75 3.64 -10.06
C LEU A 278 -10.65 2.88 -11.06
N GLY A 279 -11.25 3.59 -12.02
CA GLY A 279 -12.16 3.04 -13.02
C GLY A 279 -11.48 2.14 -14.05
N CYS A 280 -10.27 2.48 -14.49
CA CYS A 280 -9.59 1.75 -15.56
C CYS A 280 -8.74 0.57 -15.06
N ILE A 281 -8.28 0.60 -13.80
CA ILE A 281 -7.33 -0.41 -13.28
C ILE A 281 -7.91 -1.14 -12.08
N ILE A 282 -8.25 -0.41 -11.01
CA ILE A 282 -8.59 -1.02 -9.72
C ILE A 282 -9.94 -1.75 -9.77
N LEU A 283 -11.01 -1.07 -10.19
CA LEU A 283 -12.35 -1.66 -10.24
C LEU A 283 -12.44 -2.87 -11.20
N PRO A 284 -11.85 -2.83 -12.41
CA PRO A 284 -11.80 -4.00 -13.28
C PRO A 284 -11.02 -5.16 -12.65
N PHE A 285 -9.91 -4.90 -11.96
CA PHE A 285 -9.15 -5.94 -11.30
C PHE A 285 -9.92 -6.57 -10.14
N ILE A 286 -10.56 -5.77 -9.29
CA ILE A 286 -11.41 -6.27 -8.20
C ILE A 286 -12.56 -7.10 -8.77
N SER A 287 -13.19 -6.63 -9.84
CA SER A 287 -14.27 -7.34 -10.54
C SER A 287 -13.78 -8.67 -11.10
N LEU A 288 -12.60 -8.71 -11.73
CA LEU A 288 -11.99 -9.93 -12.26
C LEU A 288 -11.69 -10.95 -11.14
N VAL A 289 -11.08 -10.51 -10.03
CA VAL A 289 -10.76 -11.38 -8.89
C VAL A 289 -12.04 -11.93 -8.24
N SER A 290 -13.08 -11.09 -8.11
CA SER A 290 -14.38 -11.49 -7.56
C SER A 290 -15.08 -12.50 -8.46
N TYR A 291 -15.16 -12.22 -9.77
CA TYR A 291 -15.72 -13.12 -10.76
C TYR A 291 -14.98 -14.46 -10.79
N ALA A 292 -13.65 -14.44 -10.86
CA ALA A 292 -12.83 -15.65 -10.87
C ALA A 292 -13.06 -16.49 -9.60
N THR A 293 -13.14 -15.85 -8.44
CA THR A 293 -13.39 -16.51 -7.15
C THR A 293 -14.77 -17.17 -7.13
N LEU A 294 -15.83 -16.47 -7.56
CA LEU A 294 -17.19 -17.02 -7.60
C LEU A 294 -17.32 -18.17 -8.62
N MET A 295 -16.59 -18.10 -9.74
CA MET A 295 -16.63 -19.12 -10.79
C MET A 295 -15.67 -20.29 -10.56
N TYR A 296 -14.81 -20.24 -9.53
CA TYR A 296 -13.82 -21.27 -9.23
C TYR A 296 -14.42 -22.70 -9.19
N PRO A 297 -15.55 -22.98 -8.49
CA PRO A 297 -16.12 -24.33 -8.47
C PRO A 297 -16.53 -24.83 -9.86
N ARG A 298 -17.05 -23.94 -10.71
CA ARG A 298 -17.42 -24.27 -12.10
C ARG A 298 -16.21 -24.51 -12.97
N PHE A 299 -15.11 -23.79 -12.75
CA PHE A 299 -13.85 -23.99 -13.48
C PHE A 299 -13.19 -25.33 -13.15
N VAL A 300 -13.35 -25.81 -11.92
CA VAL A 300 -12.80 -27.10 -11.48
C VAL A 300 -13.69 -28.27 -11.92
N ALA A 301 -15.01 -28.10 -11.90
CA ALA A 301 -15.96 -29.17 -12.23
C ALA A 301 -16.01 -29.51 -13.74
N ASP A 302 -15.81 -28.52 -14.63
CA ASP A 302 -15.91 -28.71 -16.08
C ASP A 302 -14.52 -28.77 -16.74
N PRO A 303 -14.11 -29.91 -17.34
CA PRO A 303 -12.84 -30.04 -18.05
C PRO A 303 -12.66 -29.04 -19.19
N ARG A 304 -13.76 -28.58 -19.83
CA ARG A 304 -13.71 -27.60 -20.92
C ARG A 304 -13.26 -26.22 -20.44
N ARG A 305 -13.46 -25.92 -19.15
CA ARG A 305 -13.11 -24.64 -18.51
C ARG A 305 -11.75 -24.64 -17.83
N HIS A 306 -10.96 -25.71 -17.99
CA HIS A 306 -9.63 -25.81 -17.41
C HIS A 306 -8.70 -24.67 -17.89
N HIS A 307 -8.91 -24.15 -19.10
CA HIS A 307 -8.16 -22.99 -19.61
C HIS A 307 -8.35 -21.74 -18.72
N ASN A 308 -9.56 -21.47 -18.24
CA ASN A 308 -9.86 -20.33 -17.37
C ASN A 308 -9.14 -20.45 -16.02
N LEU A 309 -9.04 -21.67 -15.48
CA LEU A 309 -8.29 -21.94 -14.26
C LEU A 309 -6.79 -21.66 -14.46
N GLN A 310 -6.25 -21.97 -15.65
CA GLN A 310 -4.87 -21.64 -16.01
C GLN A 310 -4.64 -20.14 -16.20
N GLN A 311 -5.62 -19.39 -16.71
CA GLN A 311 -5.55 -17.92 -16.84
C GLN A 311 -5.60 -17.22 -15.47
N CYS A 312 -6.35 -17.78 -14.50
CA CYS A 312 -6.47 -17.24 -13.15
C CYS A 312 -5.44 -17.82 -12.16
N ARG A 313 -4.32 -18.36 -12.68
CA ARG A 313 -3.31 -19.00 -11.84
C ARG A 313 -2.65 -18.00 -10.88
N PHE A 314 -2.46 -16.74 -11.30
CA PHE A 314 -1.96 -15.67 -10.42
C PHE A 314 -2.75 -15.53 -9.10
N LEU A 315 -4.05 -15.87 -9.11
CA LEU A 315 -4.93 -15.77 -7.96
C LEU A 315 -4.87 -17.04 -7.10
N PHE A 316 -5.15 -18.20 -7.69
CA PHE A 316 -5.40 -19.45 -6.94
C PHE A 316 -4.16 -20.27 -6.62
N TYR A 317 -3.05 -20.06 -7.33
CA TYR A 317 -1.91 -20.98 -7.30
C TYR A 317 -1.25 -21.16 -5.93
N ARG A 318 -1.31 -20.14 -5.06
CA ARG A 318 -0.70 -20.14 -3.71
C ARG A 318 -1.59 -20.73 -2.61
N PHE A 319 -2.89 -20.82 -2.85
CA PHE A 319 -3.89 -21.21 -1.84
C PHE A 319 -4.31 -22.66 -1.99
N ARG A 320 -4.78 -23.26 -0.90
CA ARG A 320 -5.39 -24.59 -0.91
C ARG A 320 -6.70 -24.55 -1.70
N PRO A 321 -7.05 -25.60 -2.45
CA PRO A 321 -8.33 -25.66 -3.16
C PRO A 321 -9.54 -25.50 -2.24
N ALA A 322 -9.47 -25.95 -0.98
CA ALA A 322 -10.55 -25.79 0.00
C ALA A 322 -10.77 -24.32 0.45
N THR A 323 -9.78 -23.46 0.27
CA THR A 323 -9.79 -22.05 0.69
C THR A 323 -9.46 -21.14 -0.50
N TYR A 324 -9.99 -21.45 -1.68
CA TYR A 324 -9.74 -20.71 -2.92
C TYR A 324 -10.13 -19.23 -2.84
N TYR A 325 -11.11 -18.91 -1.99
CA TYR A 325 -11.65 -17.55 -1.78
C TYR A 325 -10.71 -16.63 -1.00
N TYR A 326 -9.65 -17.14 -0.37
CA TYR A 326 -8.79 -16.33 0.50
C TYR A 326 -8.04 -15.23 -0.26
N GLY A 327 -7.77 -15.40 -1.56
CA GLY A 327 -7.20 -14.33 -2.38
C GLY A 327 -8.07 -13.06 -2.42
N LEU A 328 -9.40 -13.23 -2.45
CA LEU A 328 -10.36 -12.12 -2.36
C LEU A 328 -10.36 -11.50 -0.95
N VAL A 329 -10.28 -12.33 0.11
CA VAL A 329 -10.19 -11.86 1.50
C VAL A 329 -8.97 -10.97 1.72
N VAL A 330 -7.80 -11.37 1.20
CA VAL A 330 -6.57 -10.57 1.27
C VAL A 330 -6.75 -9.23 0.55
N MET A 331 -7.36 -9.23 -0.64
CA MET A 331 -7.61 -8.01 -1.40
C MET A 331 -8.58 -7.06 -0.68
N VAL A 332 -9.64 -7.58 -0.07
CA VAL A 332 -10.59 -6.79 0.73
C VAL A 332 -9.88 -6.19 1.95
N ARG A 333 -9.10 -6.99 2.69
CA ARG A 333 -8.27 -6.50 3.81
C ARG A 333 -7.36 -5.36 3.35
N SER A 334 -6.62 -5.55 2.26
CA SER A 334 -5.73 -4.54 1.70
C SER A 334 -6.46 -3.25 1.34
N ALA A 335 -7.66 -3.37 0.75
CA ALA A 335 -8.48 -2.21 0.40
C ALA A 335 -8.95 -1.46 1.66
N LEU A 336 -9.48 -2.17 2.65
CA LEU A 336 -9.93 -1.58 3.90
C LEU A 336 -8.81 -0.80 4.60
N LEU A 337 -7.59 -1.34 4.64
CA LEU A 337 -6.43 -0.65 5.22
C LEU A 337 -6.10 0.66 4.48
N CYS A 338 -6.14 0.67 3.14
CA CYS A 338 -5.86 1.88 2.36
C CYS A 338 -6.90 2.99 2.59
N PHE A 339 -8.16 2.63 2.84
CA PHE A 339 -9.23 3.61 3.06
C PHE A 339 -9.26 4.20 4.48
N VAL A 340 -8.56 3.63 5.47
CA VAL A 340 -8.53 4.17 6.84
C VAL A 340 -8.14 5.66 6.89
N PRO A 341 -7.00 6.11 6.32
CA PRO A 341 -6.62 7.53 6.35
C PRO A 341 -7.56 8.45 5.53
N VAL A 342 -8.41 7.90 4.66
CA VAL A 342 -9.41 8.67 3.91
C VAL A 342 -10.69 8.88 4.72
N VAL A 343 -11.13 7.83 5.42
CA VAL A 343 -12.37 7.84 6.22
C VAL A 343 -12.16 8.61 7.54
N VAL A 344 -11.00 8.44 8.16
CA VAL A 344 -10.63 9.13 9.41
C VAL A 344 -9.43 10.02 9.10
N ARG A 345 -9.61 11.35 9.13
CA ARG A 345 -8.59 12.31 8.66
C ARG A 345 -7.67 12.83 9.75
N ASP A 346 -8.27 13.43 10.78
CA ASP A 346 -7.57 14.22 11.81
C ASP A 346 -7.53 13.53 13.19
N ASP A 347 -8.11 12.32 13.31
CA ASP A 347 -8.08 11.53 14.53
C ASP A 347 -7.11 10.34 14.40
N ALA A 348 -5.88 10.57 14.83
CA ALA A 348 -4.81 9.57 14.88
C ALA A 348 -5.19 8.33 15.69
N ALA A 349 -5.95 8.51 16.77
CA ALA A 349 -6.37 7.44 17.65
C ALA A 349 -7.36 6.51 16.95
N ALA A 350 -8.40 7.09 16.34
CA ALA A 350 -9.38 6.35 15.59
C ALA A 350 -8.77 5.64 14.37
N GLN A 351 -7.80 6.27 13.69
CA GLN A 351 -7.03 5.62 12.61
C GLN A 351 -6.30 4.36 13.09
N VAL A 352 -5.55 4.46 14.19
CA VAL A 352 -4.84 3.33 14.80
C VAL A 352 -5.79 2.22 15.22
N LEU A 353 -6.88 2.56 15.92
CA LEU A 353 -7.87 1.60 16.39
C LEU A 353 -8.54 0.86 15.23
N LEU A 354 -8.89 1.57 14.15
CA LEU A 354 -9.53 0.98 12.99
C LEU A 354 -8.58 0.07 12.19
N MET A 355 -7.34 0.50 11.93
CA MET A 355 -6.33 -0.35 11.29
C MET A 355 -6.04 -1.59 12.13
N SER A 356 -5.89 -1.42 13.44
CA SER A 356 -5.73 -2.51 14.41
C SER A 356 -6.86 -3.52 14.28
N LEU A 357 -8.12 -3.08 14.34
CA LEU A 357 -9.29 -3.95 14.20
C LEU A 357 -9.26 -4.75 12.88
N ILE A 358 -8.96 -4.10 11.76
CA ILE A 358 -8.88 -4.77 10.44
C ILE A 358 -7.79 -5.85 10.43
N LEU A 359 -6.59 -5.54 10.95
CA LEU A 359 -5.48 -6.50 11.03
C LEU A 359 -5.81 -7.69 11.93
N GLN A 360 -6.52 -7.46 13.04
CA GLN A 360 -6.92 -8.52 13.94
C GLN A 360 -7.99 -9.44 13.36
N VAL A 361 -9.03 -8.89 12.72
CA VAL A 361 -10.03 -9.70 12.02
C VAL A 361 -9.36 -10.54 10.93
N ALA A 362 -8.42 -9.96 10.18
CA ALA A 362 -7.66 -10.70 9.18
C ALA A 362 -6.82 -11.84 9.79
N LEU A 363 -6.15 -11.61 10.92
CA LEU A 363 -5.37 -12.62 11.62
C LEU A 363 -6.24 -13.79 12.11
N VAL A 364 -7.42 -13.49 12.67
CA VAL A 364 -8.38 -14.53 13.11
C VAL A 364 -8.86 -15.36 11.91
N ILE A 365 -9.23 -14.72 10.79
CA ILE A 365 -9.64 -15.44 9.58
C ILE A 365 -8.50 -16.31 9.05
N GLN A 366 -7.27 -15.79 9.02
CA GLN A 366 -6.08 -16.48 8.54
C GLN A 366 -5.75 -17.72 9.37
N THR A 367 -5.78 -17.59 10.70
CA THR A 367 -5.45 -18.67 11.64
C THR A 367 -6.48 -19.78 11.63
N LEU A 368 -7.77 -19.44 11.47
CA LEU A 368 -8.87 -20.39 11.34
C LEU A 368 -8.85 -21.14 10.01
N THR A 369 -8.62 -20.43 8.90
CA THR A 369 -8.74 -21.02 7.55
C THR A 369 -7.45 -21.72 7.08
N ARG A 370 -6.29 -21.33 7.60
CA ARG A 370 -4.95 -21.83 7.18
C ARG A 370 -4.84 -21.96 5.66
N PRO A 371 -5.01 -20.87 4.91
CA PRO A 371 -5.35 -20.90 3.50
C PRO A 371 -4.16 -21.23 2.59
N TRP A 372 -2.94 -21.03 3.04
CA TRP A 372 -1.74 -21.26 2.23
C TRP A 372 -1.47 -22.75 2.06
N LYS A 373 -1.02 -23.15 0.86
CA LYS A 373 -0.67 -24.56 0.57
C LYS A 373 0.33 -25.11 1.59
N HIS A 374 1.43 -24.38 1.79
CA HIS A 374 2.50 -24.79 2.70
C HIS A 374 2.22 -24.32 4.15
N LYS A 375 2.48 -25.18 5.13
CA LYS A 375 2.23 -24.89 6.55
C LYS A 375 3.07 -23.71 7.05
N MET A 376 4.35 -23.64 6.67
CA MET A 376 5.23 -22.53 7.10
C MET A 376 4.78 -21.17 6.57
N THR A 377 4.15 -21.12 5.39
CA THR A 377 3.61 -19.86 4.87
C THR A 377 2.45 -19.36 5.72
N ASN A 378 1.63 -20.25 6.29
CA ASN A 378 0.58 -19.86 7.23
C ASN A 378 1.16 -19.28 8.53
N VAL A 379 2.22 -19.89 9.07
CA VAL A 379 2.91 -19.37 10.27
C VAL A 379 3.52 -18.01 9.97
N PHE A 380 4.18 -17.86 8.82
CA PHE A 380 4.85 -16.64 8.41
C PHE A 380 3.86 -15.48 8.17
N ASP A 381 2.71 -15.72 7.53
CA ASP A 381 1.64 -14.73 7.36
C ASP A 381 1.10 -14.22 8.72
N GLY A 382 0.87 -15.15 9.66
CA GLY A 382 0.45 -14.82 11.02
C GLY A 382 1.50 -14.01 11.77
N PHE A 383 2.78 -14.38 11.66
CA PHE A 383 3.89 -13.67 12.27
C PHE A 383 4.03 -12.24 11.72
N LEU A 384 4.01 -12.07 10.39
CA LEU A 384 4.08 -10.76 9.76
C LEU A 384 2.89 -9.88 10.15
N THR A 385 1.67 -10.41 10.12
CA THR A 385 0.48 -9.65 10.53
C THR A 385 0.55 -9.23 12.00
N SER A 386 1.04 -10.11 12.89
CA SER A 386 1.25 -9.78 14.30
C SER A 386 2.36 -8.75 14.50
N GLY A 387 3.43 -8.81 13.69
CA GLY A 387 4.51 -7.81 13.71
C GLY A 387 4.03 -6.42 13.29
N LEU A 388 3.21 -6.34 12.23
CA LEU A 388 2.57 -5.07 11.81
C LEU A 388 1.67 -4.50 12.91
N GLN A 389 0.91 -5.36 13.58
CA GLN A 389 0.08 -4.97 14.71
C GLN A 389 0.92 -4.40 15.87
N LEU A 390 2.03 -5.04 16.20
CA LEU A 390 2.96 -4.56 17.24
C LEU A 390 3.54 -3.19 16.88
N ILE A 391 3.99 -3.01 15.63
CA ILE A 391 4.51 -1.72 15.14
C ILE A 391 3.44 -0.62 15.27
N LEU A 392 2.19 -0.91 14.89
CA LEU A 392 1.09 0.04 14.99
C LEU A 392 0.78 0.43 16.45
N VAL A 393 0.82 -0.52 17.37
CA VAL A 393 0.66 -0.26 18.81
C VAL A 393 1.82 0.58 19.33
N CYS A 394 3.06 0.27 18.97
CA CYS A 394 4.22 1.09 19.34
C CYS A 394 4.13 2.53 18.80
N ALA A 395 3.69 2.69 17.55
CA ALA A 395 3.49 4.02 16.94
C ALA A 395 2.42 4.84 17.68
N SER A 396 1.39 4.17 18.22
CA SER A 396 0.33 4.83 18.98
C SER A 396 0.78 5.46 20.30
N LEU A 397 1.90 4.98 20.88
CA LEU A 397 2.47 5.53 22.12
C LEU A 397 3.08 6.93 21.93
N ASN A 398 3.37 7.32 20.69
CA ASN A 398 3.97 8.61 20.34
C ASN A 398 2.94 9.70 20.05
N VAL A 399 1.65 9.41 20.22
CA VAL A 399 0.59 10.40 20.10
C VAL A 399 0.58 11.22 21.39
N GLU A 400 1.15 12.43 21.36
CA GLU A 400 1.21 13.38 22.49
C GLU A 400 -0.16 13.69 23.11
N THR A 401 -1.24 13.42 22.39
CA THR A 401 -2.64 13.59 22.82
C THR A 401 -3.29 12.30 23.33
N ALA A 402 -2.51 11.29 23.72
CA ALA A 402 -3.05 10.06 24.32
C ALA A 402 -3.70 10.37 25.67
N THR A 403 -4.96 10.80 25.62
CA THR A 403 -5.82 10.98 26.79
C THR A 403 -5.93 9.63 27.49
N ASP A 404 -6.05 9.59 28.83
CA ASP A 404 -6.23 8.33 29.58
C ASP A 404 -7.32 7.42 29.00
N ARG A 405 -8.34 8.04 28.39
CA ARG A 405 -9.42 7.37 27.66
C ARG A 405 -8.96 6.59 26.43
N MET A 406 -7.99 7.11 25.67
CA MET A 406 -7.40 6.45 24.51
C MET A 406 -6.56 5.23 24.93
N LEU A 407 -5.72 5.38 25.96
CA LEU A 407 -4.97 4.25 26.53
C LEU A 407 -5.92 3.17 27.06
N PHE A 408 -7.02 3.55 27.71
CA PHE A 408 -8.04 2.62 28.16
C PHE A 408 -8.64 1.82 27.00
N TRP A 409 -9.08 2.48 25.92
CA TRP A 409 -9.68 1.78 24.78
C TRP A 409 -8.66 0.92 24.02
N LEU A 410 -7.41 1.38 23.89
CA LEU A 410 -6.34 0.59 23.29
C LEU A 410 -6.05 -0.66 24.14
N GLY A 411 -5.91 -0.50 25.45
CA GLY A 411 -5.71 -1.59 26.40
C GLY A 411 -6.89 -2.56 26.43
N ALA A 412 -8.12 -2.06 26.39
CA ALA A 412 -9.34 -2.87 26.31
C ALA A 412 -9.40 -3.66 25.00
N LEU A 413 -9.04 -3.06 23.87
CA LEU A 413 -9.03 -3.70 22.56
C LEU A 413 -7.92 -4.77 22.48
N CYS A 414 -6.74 -4.51 23.02
CA CYS A 414 -5.67 -5.51 23.18
C CYS A 414 -6.10 -6.66 24.09
N SER A 415 -6.80 -6.37 25.19
CA SER A 415 -7.30 -7.40 26.13
C SER A 415 -8.42 -8.24 25.51
N LEU A 416 -9.38 -7.60 24.84
CA LEU A 416 -10.43 -8.26 24.04
C LEU A 416 -9.83 -9.11 22.93
N PHE A 417 -8.73 -8.66 22.32
CA PHE A 417 -8.02 -9.44 21.32
C PHE A 417 -7.41 -10.71 21.91
N VAL A 418 -6.71 -10.62 23.04
CA VAL A 418 -6.15 -11.80 23.72
C VAL A 418 -7.27 -12.77 24.10
N LEU A 419 -8.32 -12.27 24.74
CA LEU A 419 -9.49 -13.07 25.13
C LEU A 419 -10.21 -13.68 23.92
N GLY A 420 -10.37 -12.91 22.85
CA GLY A 420 -11.02 -13.36 21.61
C GLY A 420 -10.26 -14.49 20.93
N ASN A 421 -8.92 -14.41 20.83
CA ASN A 421 -8.12 -15.51 20.29
C ASN A 421 -8.20 -16.76 21.15
N ILE A 422 -8.20 -16.60 22.48
CA ILE A 422 -8.36 -17.71 23.42
C ILE A 422 -9.73 -18.37 23.18
N VAL A 423 -10.82 -17.60 23.16
CA VAL A 423 -12.19 -18.10 22.96
C VAL A 423 -12.34 -18.77 21.60
N VAL A 424 -11.86 -18.16 20.52
CA VAL A 424 -11.93 -18.73 19.17
C VAL A 424 -11.10 -20.01 19.08
N GLY A 425 -9.89 -20.02 19.64
CA GLY A 425 -9.02 -21.19 19.69
C GLY A 425 -9.64 -22.35 20.48
N LEU A 426 -10.19 -22.08 21.66
CA LEU A 426 -10.92 -23.05 22.48
C LEU A 426 -12.17 -23.56 21.77
N SER A 427 -12.97 -22.67 21.18
CA SER A 427 -14.18 -23.04 20.44
C SER A 427 -13.86 -23.93 19.25
N TYR A 428 -12.79 -23.62 18.51
CA TYR A 428 -12.33 -24.44 17.39
C TYR A 428 -11.80 -25.80 17.85
N ALA A 429 -11.04 -25.84 18.95
CA ALA A 429 -10.56 -27.10 19.53
C ALA A 429 -11.72 -27.99 20.02
N ILE A 430 -12.73 -27.39 20.67
CA ILE A 430 -13.95 -28.09 21.09
C ILE A 430 -14.71 -28.59 19.85
N TYR A 431 -14.88 -27.75 18.82
CA TYR A 431 -15.53 -28.14 17.57
C TYR A 431 -14.83 -29.35 16.92
N LEU A 432 -13.50 -29.34 16.81
CA LEU A 432 -12.74 -30.47 16.27
C LEU A 432 -12.87 -31.74 17.12
N ARG A 433 -13.02 -31.58 18.45
CA ARG A 433 -13.22 -32.70 19.37
C ARG A 433 -14.63 -33.29 19.29
N LEU A 434 -15.65 -32.45 19.08
CA LEU A 434 -17.05 -32.86 18.94
C LEU A 434 -17.36 -33.39 17.53
N HIS A 435 -16.62 -32.92 16.51
CA HIS A 435 -16.74 -33.33 15.12
C HIS A 435 -15.40 -33.87 14.59
N PRO A 436 -14.93 -35.04 15.08
CA PRO A 436 -13.76 -35.69 14.53
C PRO A 436 -13.99 -35.98 13.04
N SER A 437 -13.07 -35.54 12.16
CA SER A 437 -13.26 -35.65 10.72
C SER A 437 -13.34 -37.13 10.31
N PRO A 438 -14.46 -37.61 9.72
CA PRO A 438 -14.64 -39.03 9.44
C PRO A 438 -14.01 -39.48 8.10
N PHE A 439 -13.20 -38.62 7.46
CA PHE A 439 -12.78 -38.84 6.07
C PHE A 439 -11.28 -39.06 5.92
N PHE A 440 -10.93 -40.17 5.27
CA PHE A 440 -9.64 -40.30 4.61
C PHE A 440 -9.54 -39.21 3.54
N ASN A 441 -8.54 -38.32 3.61
CA ASN A 441 -8.35 -37.23 2.64
C ASN A 441 -8.16 -37.73 1.20
N TYR A 442 -7.77 -39.00 1.04
CA TYR A 442 -7.46 -39.60 -0.24
C TYR A 442 -7.98 -41.03 -0.30
N PHE A 443 -8.79 -41.31 -1.32
CA PHE A 443 -9.18 -42.66 -1.67
C PHE A 443 -8.17 -43.20 -2.70
N ILE A 444 -7.39 -44.21 -2.33
CA ILE A 444 -6.45 -44.85 -3.26
C ILE A 444 -7.26 -45.82 -4.13
N CYS A 445 -7.19 -45.67 -5.45
CA CYS A 445 -7.76 -46.63 -6.39
C CYS A 445 -7.20 -48.04 -6.12
N HIS A 446 -8.09 -49.05 -6.01
CA HIS A 446 -7.70 -50.45 -5.81
C HIS A 446 -6.92 -51.04 -6.99
N HIS A 447 -7.06 -50.48 -8.20
CA HIS A 447 -6.34 -50.94 -9.37
C HIS A 447 -4.84 -50.64 -9.24
N LYS A 448 -3.99 -51.68 -9.22
CA LYS A 448 -2.55 -51.61 -8.89
C LYS A 448 -1.80 -50.48 -9.61
N ALA A 449 -2.04 -50.29 -10.91
CA ALA A 449 -1.40 -49.22 -11.69
C ALA A 449 -1.95 -47.82 -11.35
N GLY A 450 -3.27 -47.71 -11.15
CA GLY A 450 -3.95 -46.46 -10.82
C GLY A 450 -3.61 -46.00 -9.39
N GLY A 451 -3.68 -46.92 -8.43
CA GLY A 451 -3.26 -46.68 -7.05
C GLY A 451 -1.78 -46.32 -6.93
N ALA A 452 -0.88 -46.97 -7.69
CA ALA A 452 0.54 -46.61 -7.70
C ALA A 452 0.80 -45.22 -8.30
N ALA A 453 0.10 -44.87 -9.40
CA ALA A 453 0.21 -43.53 -9.99
C ALA A 453 -0.35 -42.46 -9.05
N GLN A 454 -1.51 -42.72 -8.44
CA GLN A 454 -2.16 -41.81 -7.49
C GLN A 454 -1.35 -41.67 -6.21
N ALA A 455 -0.74 -42.74 -5.69
CA ALA A 455 0.15 -42.71 -4.53
C ALA A 455 1.46 -41.96 -4.84
N ARG A 456 2.03 -42.12 -6.04
CA ARG A 456 3.20 -41.32 -6.48
C ARG A 456 2.85 -39.85 -6.66
N LEU A 457 1.66 -39.54 -7.17
CA LEU A 457 1.15 -38.18 -7.26
C LEU A 457 0.95 -37.57 -5.86
N LEU A 458 0.34 -38.33 -4.95
CA LEU A 458 0.16 -37.98 -3.55
C LEU A 458 1.48 -37.72 -2.83
N LYS A 459 2.47 -38.59 -3.02
CA LYS A 459 3.82 -38.43 -2.50
C LYS A 459 4.53 -37.18 -3.04
N LYS A 460 4.10 -36.65 -4.19
CA LYS A 460 4.59 -35.38 -4.75
C LYS A 460 3.78 -34.17 -4.31
N MET A 461 2.54 -34.36 -3.83
CA MET A 461 1.63 -33.30 -3.41
C MET A 461 1.68 -33.03 -1.89
N LEU A 462 1.96 -34.05 -1.09
CA LEU A 462 2.33 -33.97 0.33
C LEU A 462 3.82 -33.64 0.44
#